data_AF-A0A8T2VSD9-F1
#
_entry.id   AF-A0A8T2VSD9-F1
#
_cell.length_a   1.000
_cell.length_b   1.000
_cell.length_c   1.000
_cell.angle_alpha   90.00
_cell.angle_beta   90.00
_cell.angle_gamma   90.00
#
_symmetry.space_group_name_H-M   'P 1'
#
loop_
_entity.id
_entity.type
_entity.pdbx_description
1 polymer ?
#
loop_
_entity_poly.entity_id
_entity_poly.type
_entity_poly.pdbx_seq_one_letter_code
_entity_poly.pdbx_strand_id
1 'polypeptide(L)'
;MTENSISEKEHEEFMRRAIELGAKGGLQERSGGCFGAVIVDKSTKEIVGEGYNHVIANNDPTWHGEIAAIREAGPKLGRPHLNGCVLYTSGQPCPMCMTACMWARLDKVYYAATYEDVKIYGGFEDEDFMAELGKPEDQRRVPCFELLREEAVEVWKKYKELPDTVHY
;
A
#
# COMPACT_ATOMS: atom_id res chain seq x y z
N MET A 1 -27.94 -12.57 -10.34
CA MET A 1 -27.23 -12.09 -9.13
C MET A 1 -26.64 -10.74 -9.50
N THR A 2 -27.46 -9.69 -9.42
CA THR A 2 -27.20 -8.38 -10.04
C THR A 2 -26.86 -7.34 -8.97
N GLU A 3 -25.86 -6.50 -9.28
CA GLU A 3 -25.64 -5.15 -8.75
C GLU A 3 -25.13 -4.99 -7.31
N ASN A 4 -23.82 -5.16 -7.12
CA ASN A 4 -23.02 -4.52 -6.05
C ASN A 4 -21.87 -3.69 -6.68
N SER A 5 -22.17 -2.94 -7.74
CA SER A 5 -21.19 -2.04 -8.34
C SER A 5 -21.21 -0.70 -7.62
N ILE A 6 -20.05 -0.25 -7.18
CA ILE A 6 -19.81 1.15 -6.81
C ILE A 6 -20.16 1.99 -8.04
N SER A 7 -21.03 2.99 -7.86
CA SER A 7 -21.42 3.92 -8.92
C SER A 7 -20.30 4.92 -9.21
N GLU A 8 -20.34 5.55 -10.39
CA GLU A 8 -19.34 6.57 -10.76
C GLU A 8 -19.28 7.71 -9.73
N LYS A 9 -20.44 8.18 -9.26
CA LYS A 9 -20.50 9.24 -8.24
C LYS A 9 -19.83 8.80 -6.92
N GLU A 10 -20.06 7.56 -6.49
CA GLU A 10 -19.42 7.01 -5.30
C GLU A 10 -17.90 6.87 -5.50
N HIS A 11 -17.44 6.42 -6.67
CA HIS A 11 -16.01 6.39 -7.02
C HIS A 11 -15.37 7.78 -6.87
N GLU A 12 -16.01 8.82 -7.39
CA GLU A 12 -15.51 10.18 -7.25
C GLU A 12 -15.52 10.67 -5.79
N GLU A 13 -16.54 10.32 -4.99
CA GLU A 13 -16.59 10.66 -3.56
C GLU A 13 -15.44 10.02 -2.77
N PHE A 14 -15.15 8.74 -3.00
CA PHE A 14 -14.01 8.07 -2.37
C PHE A 14 -12.67 8.66 -2.83
N MET A 15 -12.54 9.00 -4.11
CA MET A 15 -11.33 9.64 -4.63
C MET A 15 -11.14 11.05 -4.05
N ARG A 16 -12.21 11.85 -3.93
CA ARG A 16 -12.16 13.16 -3.25
C ARG A 16 -11.68 13.01 -1.81
N ARG A 17 -12.16 12.00 -1.10
CA ARG A 17 -11.69 11.72 0.26
C ARG A 17 -10.19 11.40 0.32
N ALA A 18 -9.68 10.57 -0.61
CA ALA A 18 -8.24 10.29 -0.71
C ALA A 18 -7.43 11.57 -0.98
N ILE A 19 -7.91 12.45 -1.86
CA ILE A 19 -7.28 13.75 -2.16
C ILE A 19 -7.29 14.67 -0.92
N GLU A 20 -8.40 14.75 -0.19
CA GLU A 20 -8.51 15.52 1.05
C GLU A 20 -7.49 15.06 2.10
N LEU A 21 -7.30 13.75 2.25
CA LEU A 21 -6.31 13.16 3.15
C LEU A 21 -4.87 13.50 2.71
N GLY A 22 -4.59 13.45 1.40
CA GLY A 22 -3.30 13.85 0.86
C GLY A 22 -3.02 15.34 1.10
N ALA A 23 -4.01 16.21 0.89
CA ALA A 23 -3.91 17.63 1.19
C ALA A 23 -3.71 17.90 2.68
N LYS A 24 -4.40 17.15 3.55
CA LYS A 24 -4.21 17.21 5.00
C LYS A 24 -2.75 16.91 5.37
N GLY A 25 -2.21 15.79 4.89
CA GLY A 25 -0.83 15.39 5.19
C GLY A 25 0.22 16.38 4.66
N GLY A 26 0.15 16.72 3.38
CA GLY A 26 1.18 17.53 2.73
C GLY A 26 1.08 19.04 2.98
N LEU A 27 -0.13 19.59 2.98
CA LEU A 27 -0.35 21.05 3.02
C LEU A 27 -0.64 21.57 4.43
N GLN A 28 -1.32 20.78 5.27
CA GLN A 28 -1.76 21.24 6.59
C GLN A 28 -0.82 20.76 7.70
N GLU A 29 -0.65 19.44 7.82
CA GLU A 29 0.13 18.83 8.90
C GLU A 29 1.61 18.75 8.59
N ARG A 30 1.99 18.87 7.31
CA ARG A 30 3.38 18.76 6.84
C ARG A 30 4.02 17.43 7.26
N SER A 31 3.21 16.37 7.34
CA SER A 31 3.61 15.05 7.80
C SER A 31 4.38 14.24 6.75
N GLY A 32 4.31 14.67 5.49
CA GLY A 32 4.99 14.07 4.35
C GLY A 32 4.52 14.70 3.03
N GLY A 33 4.58 13.94 1.92
CA GLY A 33 4.05 14.36 0.62
C GLY A 33 2.51 14.36 0.57
N CYS A 34 1.93 14.93 -0.49
CA CYS A 34 0.48 15.03 -0.70
C CYS A 34 -0.18 13.70 -1.13
N PHE A 35 0.06 12.62 -0.37
CA PHE A 35 -0.44 11.29 -0.66
C PHE A 35 -1.43 10.86 0.41
N GLY A 36 -2.67 10.60 -0.01
CA GLY A 36 -3.74 10.07 0.83
C GLY A 36 -4.45 8.93 0.12
N ALA A 37 -5.04 8.02 0.89
CA ALA A 37 -5.72 6.85 0.37
C ALA A 37 -6.88 6.43 1.26
N VAL A 38 -7.88 5.78 0.64
CA VAL A 38 -8.98 5.12 1.33
C VAL A 38 -9.22 3.73 0.76
N ILE A 39 -9.60 2.79 1.62
CA ILE A 39 -10.00 1.43 1.24
C ILE A 39 -11.49 1.28 1.51
N VAL A 40 -12.21 0.78 0.51
CA VAL A 40 -13.67 0.62 0.55
C VAL A 40 -14.05 -0.84 0.41
N ASP A 41 -14.93 -1.34 1.28
CA ASP A 41 -15.56 -2.64 1.09
C ASP A 41 -16.67 -2.54 0.03
N LYS A 42 -16.59 -3.32 -1.05
CA LYS A 42 -17.56 -3.23 -2.16
C LYS A 42 -18.98 -3.66 -1.76
N SER A 43 -19.12 -4.50 -0.74
CA SER A 43 -20.41 -5.04 -0.32
C SER A 43 -21.21 -4.04 0.52
N THR A 44 -20.53 -3.30 1.39
CA THR A 44 -21.16 -2.30 2.26
C THR A 44 -21.04 -0.88 1.72
N LYS A 45 -20.08 -0.65 0.81
CA LYS A 45 -19.65 0.67 0.31
C LYS A 45 -19.11 1.58 1.41
N GLU A 46 -18.66 1.01 2.51
CA GLU A 46 -18.07 1.76 3.62
C GLU A 46 -16.56 1.85 3.48
N ILE A 47 -16.00 2.98 3.90
CA ILE A 47 -14.55 3.14 4.07
C ILE A 47 -14.12 2.31 5.27
N VAL A 48 -13.25 1.34 5.02
CA VAL A 48 -12.70 0.43 6.03
C VAL A 48 -11.26 0.79 6.43
N GLY A 49 -10.58 1.67 5.70
CA GLY A 49 -9.31 2.24 6.11
C GLY A 49 -9.06 3.57 5.43
N GLU A 50 -8.44 4.49 6.15
CA GLU A 50 -7.98 5.79 5.67
C GLU A 50 -6.48 5.93 5.98
N GLY A 51 -5.78 6.68 5.13
CA GLY A 51 -4.36 6.89 5.34
C GLY A 51 -3.86 8.10 4.61
N TYR A 52 -2.83 8.72 5.16
CA TYR A 52 -2.04 9.73 4.46
C TYR A 52 -0.57 9.61 4.85
N ASN A 53 0.29 10.28 4.11
CA ASN A 53 1.72 10.17 4.27
C ASN A 53 2.18 10.76 5.63
N HIS A 54 2.91 9.95 6.40
CA HIS A 54 3.49 10.33 7.69
C HIS A 54 5.02 10.16 7.73
N VAL A 55 5.67 10.02 6.58
CA VAL A 55 7.10 9.70 6.48
C VAL A 55 7.97 10.66 7.30
N ILE A 56 7.70 11.96 7.21
CA ILE A 56 8.48 12.99 7.90
C ILE A 56 8.05 13.12 9.36
N ALA A 57 6.74 13.11 9.64
CA ALA A 57 6.23 13.26 11.00
C ALA A 57 6.69 12.12 11.94
N ASN A 58 6.82 10.90 11.40
CA ASN A 58 7.08 9.70 12.19
C ASN A 58 8.47 9.10 11.96
N ASN A 59 9.30 9.68 11.09
CA ASN A 59 10.59 9.12 10.68
C ASN A 59 10.47 7.65 10.21
N ASP A 60 9.38 7.33 9.51
CA ASP A 60 9.11 5.99 8.96
C ASP A 60 9.02 6.09 7.43
N PRO A 61 10.07 5.66 6.69
CA PRO A 61 10.08 5.75 5.22
C PRO A 61 9.01 4.88 4.55
N THR A 62 8.35 3.98 5.28
CA THR A 62 7.29 3.10 4.75
C THR A 62 5.88 3.66 4.98
N TRP A 63 5.73 4.75 5.74
CA TRP A 63 4.43 5.28 6.15
C TRP A 63 3.74 6.12 5.07
N HIS A 64 3.60 5.54 3.89
CA HIS A 64 2.84 6.08 2.78
C HIS A 64 1.34 5.98 3.05
N GLY A 65 0.54 6.80 2.36
CA GLY A 65 -0.91 6.85 2.55
C GLY A 65 -1.59 5.50 2.29
N GLU A 66 -1.16 4.77 1.27
CA GLU A 66 -1.68 3.43 0.93
C GLU A 66 -1.33 2.40 2.01
N ILE A 67 -0.10 2.44 2.51
CA ILE A 67 0.35 1.55 3.59
C ILE A 67 -0.44 1.82 4.88
N ALA A 68 -0.65 3.10 5.22
CA ALA A 68 -1.46 3.50 6.36
C ALA A 68 -2.91 3.00 6.23
N ALA A 69 -3.54 3.18 5.08
CA ALA A 69 -4.92 2.71 4.84
C ALA A 69 -5.02 1.18 4.94
N ILE A 70 -4.03 0.43 4.43
CA ILE A 70 -3.98 -1.04 4.56
C ILE A 70 -3.81 -1.44 6.04
N ARG A 71 -2.94 -0.75 6.78
CA ARG A 71 -2.70 -1.00 8.22
C ARG A 71 -3.96 -0.76 9.06
N GLU A 72 -4.80 0.21 8.69
CA GLU A 72 -6.09 0.45 9.37
C GLU A 72 -7.17 -0.58 8.98
N ALA A 73 -7.24 -0.97 7.72
CA ALA A 73 -8.33 -1.81 7.21
C ALA A 73 -8.35 -3.24 7.77
N GLY A 74 -7.19 -3.89 7.90
CA GLY A 74 -7.10 -5.27 8.37
C GLY A 74 -7.75 -5.50 9.74
N PRO A 75 -7.34 -4.75 10.78
CA PRO A 75 -7.97 -4.82 12.11
C PRO A 75 -9.47 -4.51 12.10
N LYS A 76 -9.91 -3.50 11.32
CA LYS A 76 -11.32 -3.12 11.25
C LYS A 76 -12.19 -4.23 10.65
N LEU A 77 -11.66 -4.98 9.69
CA LEU A 77 -12.32 -6.12 9.07
C LEU A 77 -12.12 -7.44 9.82
N GLY A 78 -11.20 -7.48 10.79
CA GLY A 78 -10.85 -8.71 11.51
C GLY A 78 -10.17 -9.78 10.65
N ARG A 79 -9.49 -9.39 9.56
CA ARG A 79 -8.81 -10.31 8.63
C ARG A 79 -7.56 -9.70 7.98
N PRO A 80 -6.54 -10.51 7.64
CA PRO A 80 -5.28 -10.01 7.06
C PRO A 80 -5.39 -9.68 5.57
N HIS A 81 -6.38 -10.21 4.87
CA HIS A 81 -6.60 -9.96 3.44
C HIS A 81 -7.86 -9.16 3.20
N LEU A 82 -7.75 -8.22 2.27
CA LEU A 82 -8.75 -7.24 1.91
C LEU A 82 -9.46 -7.63 0.60
N ASN A 83 -9.59 -8.94 0.32
CA ASN A 83 -10.38 -9.43 -0.80
C ASN A 83 -11.80 -8.85 -0.74
N GLY A 84 -12.32 -8.38 -1.87
CA GLY A 84 -13.60 -7.67 -1.92
C GLY A 84 -13.51 -6.17 -1.63
N CYS A 85 -12.32 -5.64 -1.34
CA CYS A 85 -12.09 -4.21 -1.15
C CYS A 85 -11.39 -3.56 -2.36
N VAL A 86 -11.56 -2.24 -2.48
CA VAL A 86 -10.95 -1.39 -3.51
C VAL A 86 -10.17 -0.27 -2.82
N LEU A 87 -8.97 0.03 -3.31
CA LEU A 87 -8.19 1.19 -2.89
C LEU A 87 -8.45 2.38 -3.82
N TYR A 88 -8.59 3.56 -3.25
CA TYR A 88 -8.51 4.85 -3.95
C TYR A 88 -7.33 5.61 -3.37
N THR A 89 -6.41 6.06 -4.20
CA THR A 89 -5.22 6.81 -3.77
C THR A 89 -5.08 8.11 -4.56
N SER A 90 -4.65 9.19 -3.90
CA SER A 90 -4.53 10.51 -4.51
C SER A 90 -3.38 10.60 -5.52
N GLY A 91 -2.42 9.69 -5.47
CA GLY A 91 -1.35 9.54 -6.46
C GLY A 91 -1.16 8.08 -6.83
N GLN A 92 -0.67 7.82 -8.05
CA GLN A 92 -0.40 6.47 -8.53
C GLN A 92 0.56 5.74 -7.55
N PRO A 93 0.22 4.52 -7.08
CA PRO A 93 1.00 3.89 -6.01
C PRO A 93 2.41 3.55 -6.46
N CYS A 94 3.43 3.99 -5.72
CA CYS A 94 4.82 3.58 -5.96
C CYS A 94 4.99 2.05 -5.82
N PRO A 95 6.13 1.46 -6.27
CA PRO A 95 6.32 0.01 -6.26
C PRO A 95 6.10 -0.66 -4.89
N MET A 96 6.54 -0.02 -3.79
CA MET A 96 6.27 -0.52 -2.43
C MET A 96 4.75 -0.61 -2.16
N CYS A 97 4.01 0.46 -2.40
CA CYS A 97 2.57 0.51 -2.17
C CYS A 97 1.82 -0.46 -3.08
N MET A 98 2.22 -0.57 -4.35
CA MET A 98 1.60 -1.49 -5.29
C MET A 98 1.81 -2.95 -4.88
N THR A 99 3.03 -3.34 -4.47
CA THR A 99 3.29 -4.69 -3.96
C THR A 99 2.53 -4.95 -2.65
N ALA A 100 2.42 -3.96 -1.76
CA ALA A 100 1.59 -4.07 -0.57
C ALA A 100 0.09 -4.30 -0.90
N CYS A 101 -0.43 -3.66 -1.94
CA CYS A 101 -1.80 -3.91 -2.41
C CYS A 101 -1.99 -5.37 -2.88
N MET A 102 -0.98 -5.94 -3.54
CA MET A 102 -0.99 -7.35 -3.96
C MET A 102 -0.96 -8.30 -2.74
N TRP A 103 -0.10 -8.04 -1.76
CA TRP A 103 -0.07 -8.81 -0.50
C TRP A 103 -1.38 -8.72 0.28
N ALA A 104 -2.00 -7.54 0.30
CA ALA A 104 -3.30 -7.32 0.91
C ALA A 104 -4.45 -7.94 0.11
N ARG A 105 -4.22 -8.39 -1.13
CA ARG A 105 -5.23 -8.98 -2.03
C ARG A 105 -6.40 -8.05 -2.33
N LEU A 106 -6.11 -6.76 -2.51
CA LEU A 106 -7.10 -5.79 -2.98
C LEU A 106 -7.55 -6.15 -4.41
N ASP A 107 -8.85 -5.97 -4.68
CA ASP A 107 -9.40 -6.37 -5.97
C ASP A 107 -9.09 -5.35 -7.07
N LYS A 108 -8.92 -4.07 -6.70
CA LYS A 108 -8.64 -2.97 -7.64
C LYS A 108 -8.03 -1.77 -6.91
N VAL A 109 -7.26 -0.99 -7.67
CA VAL A 109 -6.77 0.33 -7.29
C VAL A 109 -7.27 1.37 -8.30
N TYR A 110 -7.81 2.47 -7.81
CA TYR A 110 -8.03 3.71 -8.56
C TYR A 110 -7.03 4.76 -8.08
N TYR A 111 -6.48 5.56 -8.98
CA TYR A 111 -5.56 6.65 -8.65
C TYR A 111 -5.95 7.95 -9.36
N ALA A 112 -5.62 9.10 -8.75
CA ALA A 112 -5.88 10.42 -9.33
C ALA A 112 -4.63 10.99 -10.03
N ALA A 113 -3.63 11.46 -9.28
CA ALA A 113 -2.40 12.00 -9.85
C ALA A 113 -1.53 10.87 -10.44
N THR A 114 -0.92 11.13 -11.59
CA THR A 114 0.01 10.20 -12.24
C THR A 114 1.41 10.32 -11.66
N TYR A 115 2.31 9.38 -11.98
CA TYR A 115 3.73 9.52 -11.68
C TYR A 115 4.35 10.81 -12.25
N GLU A 116 3.90 11.24 -13.43
CA GLU A 116 4.41 12.47 -14.06
C GLU A 116 4.00 13.71 -13.25
N ASP A 117 2.75 13.78 -12.80
CA ASP A 117 2.27 14.89 -11.95
C ASP A 117 3.07 14.96 -10.64
N VAL A 118 3.25 13.80 -10.01
CA VAL A 118 3.98 13.65 -8.74
C VAL A 118 5.45 14.07 -8.89
N LYS A 119 6.07 13.72 -10.02
CA LYS A 119 7.42 14.13 -10.36
C LYS A 119 7.53 15.64 -10.59
N ILE A 120 6.69 16.20 -11.47
CA ILE A 120 6.74 17.62 -11.85
C ILE A 120 6.48 18.53 -10.65
N TYR A 121 5.44 18.23 -9.87
CA TYR A 121 4.95 19.15 -8.83
C TYR A 121 5.45 18.82 -7.42
N GLY A 122 5.77 17.55 -7.16
CA GLY A 122 6.24 17.09 -5.84
C GLY A 122 7.75 16.85 -5.78
N GLY A 123 8.44 16.75 -6.92
CA GLY A 123 9.85 16.36 -6.98
C GLY A 123 10.11 14.94 -6.50
N PHE A 124 9.07 14.10 -6.39
CA PHE A 124 9.21 12.69 -6.07
C PHE A 124 9.49 11.95 -7.37
N GLU A 125 10.71 11.48 -7.52
CA GLU A 125 11.06 10.57 -8.60
C GLU A 125 10.84 9.15 -8.10
N ASP A 126 9.83 8.47 -8.67
CA ASP A 126 9.76 7.02 -8.55
C ASP A 126 10.98 6.46 -9.26
N GLU A 127 11.92 5.94 -8.47
CA GLU A 127 13.06 5.19 -8.98
C GLU A 127 12.56 4.02 -9.81
N ASP A 128 13.30 3.62 -10.84
CA ASP A 128 12.99 2.40 -11.58
C ASP A 128 13.36 1.17 -10.72
N PHE A 129 12.57 0.94 -9.67
CA PHE A 129 12.69 -0.18 -8.76
C PHE A 129 12.58 -1.51 -9.52
N MET A 130 11.85 -1.56 -10.64
CA MET A 130 11.75 -2.76 -11.45
C MET A 130 13.08 -3.07 -12.15
N ALA A 131 13.75 -2.06 -12.70
CA ALA A 131 15.11 -2.23 -13.22
C ALA A 131 16.11 -2.61 -12.12
N GLU A 132 16.03 -2.02 -10.93
CA GLU A 132 16.88 -2.43 -9.79
C GLU A 132 16.63 -3.88 -9.36
N LEU A 133 15.37 -4.30 -9.24
CA LEU A 133 15.01 -5.66 -8.85
C LEU A 133 15.42 -6.71 -9.90
N GLY A 134 15.51 -6.32 -11.17
CA GLY A 134 15.99 -7.16 -12.27
C GLY A 134 17.49 -7.42 -12.28
N LYS A 135 18.29 -6.66 -11.50
CA LYS A 135 19.75 -6.90 -11.39
C LYS A 135 20.05 -8.12 -10.52
N PRO A 136 21.22 -8.77 -10.72
CA PRO A 136 21.77 -9.73 -9.76
C PRO A 136 21.74 -9.15 -8.35
N GLU A 137 21.42 -9.97 -7.34
CA GLU A 137 21.11 -9.49 -6.00
C GLU A 137 22.26 -8.72 -5.34
N ASP A 138 23.50 -9.10 -5.64
CA ASP A 138 24.74 -8.49 -5.19
C ASP A 138 25.13 -7.21 -5.97
N GLN A 139 24.42 -6.90 -7.05
CA GLN A 139 24.64 -5.75 -7.93
C GLN A 139 23.48 -4.74 -7.88
N ARG A 140 22.46 -4.99 -7.07
CA ARG A 140 21.40 -4.02 -6.78
C ARG A 140 21.97 -2.83 -6.03
N ARG A 141 21.28 -1.69 -6.09
CA ARG A 141 21.60 -0.52 -5.25
C ARG A 141 21.72 -0.88 -3.76
N VAL A 142 20.82 -1.74 -3.29
CA VAL A 142 20.91 -2.37 -1.97
C VAL A 142 21.28 -3.84 -2.20
N PRO A 143 22.57 -4.20 -2.16
CA PRO A 143 22.99 -5.55 -2.47
C PRO A 143 22.60 -6.53 -1.35
N CYS A 144 22.14 -7.71 -1.73
CA CYS A 144 21.77 -8.78 -0.81
C CYS A 144 22.82 -9.89 -0.84
N PHE A 145 23.18 -10.41 0.34
CA PHE A 145 24.11 -11.52 0.49
C PHE A 145 23.52 -12.57 1.43
N GLU A 146 23.64 -13.84 1.05
CA GLU A 146 23.25 -14.96 1.91
C GLU A 146 24.23 -15.09 3.10
N LEU A 147 23.71 -15.23 4.32
CA LEU A 147 24.50 -15.39 5.54
C LEU A 147 23.75 -16.25 6.56
N LEU A 148 24.44 -17.19 7.23
CA LEU A 148 23.88 -18.11 8.23
C LEU A 148 22.65 -18.92 7.75
N ARG A 149 22.62 -19.30 6.46
CA ARG A 149 21.49 -20.04 5.87
C ARG A 149 21.16 -21.33 6.61
N GLU A 150 22.16 -22.11 7.02
CA GLU A 150 21.94 -23.40 7.66
C GLU A 150 21.14 -23.25 8.97
N GLU A 151 21.49 -22.25 9.80
CA GLU A 151 20.78 -21.94 11.04
C GLU A 151 19.33 -21.50 10.77
N ALA A 152 19.13 -20.62 9.78
CA ALA A 152 17.79 -20.16 9.40
C ALA A 152 16.92 -21.32 8.87
N VAL A 153 17.49 -22.24 8.09
CA VAL A 153 16.79 -23.40 7.54
C VAL A 153 16.37 -24.37 8.66
N GLU A 154 17.13 -24.53 9.73
CA GLU A 154 16.71 -25.34 10.89
C GLU A 154 15.44 -24.79 11.57
N VAL A 155 15.26 -23.46 11.60
CA VAL A 155 14.01 -22.85 12.09
C VAL A 155 12.85 -23.19 11.16
N TRP A 156 13.04 -23.10 9.84
CA TRP A 156 12.01 -23.47 8.87
C TRP A 156 11.65 -24.95 8.88
N LYS A 157 12.62 -25.84 9.11
CA LYS A 157 12.36 -27.28 9.30
C LYS A 157 11.46 -27.50 10.51
N LYS A 158 11.73 -26.84 11.65
CA LYS A 158 10.86 -26.90 12.84
C LYS A 158 9.47 -26.33 12.56
N TYR A 159 9.39 -25.23 11.84
CA TYR A 159 8.11 -24.62 11.44
C TYR A 159 7.25 -25.62 10.65
N LYS A 160 7.84 -26.33 9.69
CA LYS A 160 7.15 -27.33 8.87
C LYS A 160 6.51 -28.47 9.69
N GLU A 161 7.06 -28.81 10.84
CA GLU A 161 6.54 -29.87 11.71
C GLU A 161 5.41 -29.41 12.66
N LEU A 162 5.07 -28.10 12.67
CA LEU A 162 3.96 -27.61 13.49
C LEU A 162 2.61 -28.10 12.92
N PRO A 163 1.67 -28.53 13.77
CA PRO A 163 0.37 -29.03 13.32
C PRO A 163 -0.52 -27.93 12.71
N ASP A 164 -0.30 -26.67 13.08
CA ASP A 164 -1.11 -25.52 12.67
C ASP A 164 -0.23 -24.39 12.07
N THR A 165 0.54 -24.69 11.02
CA THR A 165 1.31 -23.65 10.32
C THR A 165 0.38 -22.62 9.71
N VAL A 166 0.59 -21.35 10.04
CA VAL A 166 -0.20 -20.24 9.53
C VAL A 166 0.26 -19.92 8.10
N HIS A 167 -0.68 -19.97 7.16
CA HIS A 167 -0.50 -19.43 5.82
C HIS A 167 -1.52 -18.31 5.63
N TYR A 168 -1.03 -17.12 5.31
CA TYR A 168 -1.86 -15.97 4.96
C TYR A 168 -1.48 -15.53 3.56
#